data_AF-A0A963S139-F1
#
_entry.id   AF-A0A963S139-F1
#
_cell.length_a   1.000
_cell.length_b   1.000
_cell.length_c   1.000
_cell.angle_alpha   90.00
_cell.angle_beta   90.00
_cell.angle_gamma   90.00
#
_symmetry.space_group_name_H-M   'P 1'
#
loop_
_entity.id
_entity.type
_entity.pdbx_description
1 polymer ?
#
loop_
_entity_poly.entity_id
_entity_poly.type
_entity_poly.pdbx_seq_one_letter_code
_entity_poly.pdbx_strand_id
1 'polypeptide(L)' 'MDEDTAELVSHLCTRIGIIMEDASVVALTLGSSDAEQRADGLQQLERSAMQISRLLQAALALHEGGRPELDHPT' A
#
# COMPACT_ATOMS: atom_id res chain seq x y z
N MET A 1 12.94 19.87 0.47
CA MET A 1 13.50 18.52 0.24
C MET A 1 12.96 17.50 1.23
N ASP A 2 12.97 17.73 2.56
CA ASP A 2 12.27 16.84 3.51
C ASP A 2 10.74 16.97 3.45
N GLU A 3 10.23 18.20 3.27
CA GLU A 3 8.79 18.49 3.16
C GLU A 3 8.14 17.81 1.93
N ASP A 4 8.80 17.87 0.77
CA ASP A 4 8.32 17.20 -0.46
C ASP A 4 8.27 15.67 -0.29
N THR A 5 9.21 15.10 0.47
CA THR A 5 9.28 13.66 0.75
C THR A 5 8.17 13.25 1.71
N ALA A 6 7.92 14.05 2.76
CA ALA A 6 6.84 13.83 3.70
C ALA A 6 5.46 13.92 3.02
N GLU A 7 5.26 14.88 2.12
CA GLU A 7 4.05 15.00 1.32
C GLU A 7 3.83 13.78 0.42
N LEU A 8 4.89 13.31 -0.26
CA LEU A 8 4.80 12.12 -1.12
C LEU A 8 4.48 10.85 -0.32
N VAL A 9 5.10 10.66 0.85
CA VAL A 9 4.75 9.56 1.76
C VAL A 9 3.30 9.65 2.22
N SER A 10 2.81 10.84 2.55
CA SER A 10 1.41 11.08 2.90
C SER A 10 0.45 10.69 1.77
N HIS A 11 0.76 11.04 0.53
CA HIS A 11 -0.03 10.64 -0.64
C HIS A 11 -0.06 9.13 -0.85
N LEU A 12 1.09 8.45 -0.70
CA LEU A 12 1.17 6.98 -0.81
C LEU A 12 0.33 6.30 0.27
N CYS A 13 0.43 6.75 1.52
CA CYS A 13 -0.36 6.24 2.64
C CYS A 13 -1.86 6.48 2.45
N THR A 14 -2.24 7.65 1.92
CA THR A 14 -3.64 7.95 1.57
C THR A 14 -4.14 6.98 0.51
N ARG A 15 -3.33 6.70 -0.53
CA ARG A 15 -3.70 5.76 -1.58
C ARG A 15 -3.84 4.33 -1.05
N ILE A 16 -2.99 3.91 -0.10
CA ILE A 16 -3.12 2.63 0.60
C ILE A 16 -4.48 2.56 1.32
N GLY A 17 -4.85 3.60 2.05
CA GLY A 17 -6.14 3.67 2.77
C GLY A 17 -7.34 3.46 1.85
N ILE A 18 -7.35 4.13 0.69
CA ILE A 18 -8.42 3.97 -0.32
C ILE A 18 -8.50 2.52 -0.83
N ILE A 19 -7.36 1.89 -1.14
CA ILE A 19 -7.34 0.50 -1.63
C ILE A 19 -7.81 -0.46 -0.52
N MET A 20 -7.43 -0.20 0.74
CA MET A 20 -7.88 -0.99 1.88
C MET A 20 -9.39 -0.89 2.10
N GLU A 21 -9.98 0.30 1.93
CA GLU A 21 -11.43 0.50 2.01
C GLU A 21 -12.15 -0.36 0.97
N ASP A 22 -11.75 -0.27 -0.31
CA ASP A 22 -12.33 -1.07 -1.39
C ASP A 22 -12.15 -2.58 -1.15
N ALA A 23 -10.95 -3.01 -0.73
CA ALA A 23 -10.67 -4.41 -0.45
C ALA A 23 -11.50 -4.93 0.73
N SER A 24 -11.78 -4.09 1.73
CA SER A 24 -12.59 -4.49 2.89
C SER A 24 -14.03 -4.82 2.49
N VAL A 25 -14.61 -4.08 1.53
CA VAL A 25 -15.96 -4.35 1.01
C VAL A 25 -16.02 -5.72 0.33
N VAL A 26 -15.00 -6.06 -0.47
CA VAL A 26 -14.89 -7.37 -1.12
C VAL A 26 -14.72 -8.48 -0.07
N ALA A 27 -13.84 -8.28 0.92
CA ALA A 27 -13.60 -9.24 1.99
C ALA A 27 -14.87 -9.56 2.80
N LEU A 28 -15.68 -8.55 3.10
CA LEU A 28 -16.90 -8.69 3.89
C LEU A 28 -18.05 -9.38 3.14
N THR A 29 -18.07 -9.27 1.82
CA THR A 29 -19.16 -9.81 0.97
C THR A 29 -18.89 -11.24 0.49
N LEU A 30 -17.62 -11.67 0.45
CA LEU A 30 -17.17 -12.98 -0.02
C LEU A 30 -17.86 -14.19 0.65
N GLY A 31 -18.20 -14.09 1.93
CA GLY A 31 -18.86 -15.17 2.67
C GLY A 31 -20.28 -15.47 2.18
N SER A 32 -20.93 -14.50 1.54
CA SER A 32 -22.28 -14.62 0.98
C SER A 32 -22.32 -14.88 -0.53
N SER A 33 -21.17 -14.85 -1.19
CA SER A 33 -21.04 -15.00 -2.65
C SER A 33 -21.09 -16.46 -3.11
N ASP A 34 -21.55 -16.67 -4.35
CA ASP A 34 -21.45 -17.97 -5.03
C ASP A 34 -19.99 -18.34 -5.37
N ALA A 35 -19.76 -19.53 -5.93
CA ALA A 35 -18.41 -20.03 -6.17
C ALA A 35 -17.61 -19.22 -7.20
N GLU A 36 -18.27 -18.68 -8.23
CA GLU A 36 -17.64 -17.89 -9.28
C GLU A 36 -17.28 -16.50 -8.74
N GLN A 37 -18.24 -15.82 -8.11
CA GLN A 37 -18.03 -14.54 -7.44
C GLN A 37 -16.97 -14.64 -6.34
N ARG A 38 -16.88 -15.77 -5.65
CA ARG A 38 -15.85 -16.00 -4.64
C ARG A 38 -14.46 -16.09 -5.22
N ALA A 39 -14.29 -16.78 -6.36
CA ALA A 39 -13.00 -16.85 -7.03
C ALA A 39 -12.55 -15.45 -7.51
N ASP A 40 -13.47 -14.68 -8.10
CA ASP A 40 -13.19 -13.32 -8.55
C ASP A 40 -12.84 -12.38 -7.38
N GLY A 41 -13.60 -12.46 -6.28
CA GLY A 41 -13.33 -11.67 -5.08
C GLY A 41 -11.97 -11.99 -4.46
N LEU A 42 -11.56 -13.27 -4.43
CA LEU A 42 -10.22 -13.67 -3.96
C LEU A 42 -9.12 -13.11 -4.87
N GLN A 43 -9.28 -13.15 -6.19
CA GLN A 43 -8.32 -12.54 -7.12
C GLN A 43 -8.27 -11.01 -6.98
N GLN A 44 -9.40 -10.36 -6.68
CA GLN A 44 -9.43 -8.94 -6.40
C GLN A 44 -8.66 -8.60 -5.11
N LEU A 45 -8.85 -9.37 -4.04
CA LEU A 45 -8.11 -9.21 -2.79
C LEU A 45 -6.59 -9.40 -2.99
N GLU A 46 -6.18 -10.41 -3.75
CA GLU A 46 -4.76 -10.64 -4.08
C GLU A 46 -4.16 -9.41 -4.79
N ARG A 47 -4.85 -8.89 -5.81
CA ARG A 47 -4.41 -7.69 -6.53
C ARG A 47 -4.31 -6.47 -5.63
N SER A 48 -5.30 -6.24 -4.77
CA SER A 48 -5.27 -5.13 -3.80
C SER A 48 -4.10 -5.27 -2.82
N ALA A 49 -3.85 -6.48 -2.28
CA ALA A 49 -2.72 -6.73 -1.38
C ALA A 49 -1.37 -6.47 -2.07
N MET A 50 -1.21 -6.90 -3.32
CA MET A 50 -0.01 -6.61 -4.12
C MET A 50 0.18 -5.11 -4.34
N GLN A 51 -0.89 -4.37 -4.64
CA GLN A 51 -0.81 -2.91 -4.83
C GLN A 51 -0.42 -2.20 -3.54
N ILE A 52 -1.04 -2.56 -2.41
CA ILE A 52 -0.69 -2.02 -1.08
C ILE A 52 0.78 -2.29 -0.78
N SER A 53 1.26 -3.51 -0.99
CA SER A 53 2.66 -3.87 -0.75
C SER A 53 3.62 -3.00 -1.57
N ARG A 54 3.31 -2.73 -2.85
CA ARG A 54 4.14 -1.89 -3.72
C ARG A 54 4.17 -0.43 -3.28
N LEU A 55 3.01 0.11 -2.88
CA LEU A 55 2.92 1.49 -2.37
C LEU A 55 3.69 1.64 -1.05
N LEU A 56 3.58 0.65 -0.16
CA LEU A 56 4.33 0.64 1.10
C LEU A 56 5.84 0.58 0.84
N GLN A 57 6.30 -0.28 -0.09
CA GLN A 57 7.70 -0.33 -0.48
C GLN A 57 8.20 1.00 -1.04
N ALA A 58 7.40 1.70 -1.85
CA ALA A 58 7.74 3.02 -2.35
C ALA A 58 7.86 4.05 -1.21
N ALA A 59 6.93 4.03 -0.25
CA ALA A 59 6.98 4.93 0.91
C ALA A 59 8.21 4.66 1.80
N LEU A 60 8.57 3.40 2.01
CA LEU A 60 9.78 3.01 2.75
C LEU A 60 11.05 3.49 2.03
N ALA A 61 11.14 3.29 0.72
CA ALA A 61 12.29 3.74 -0.06
C ALA A 61 12.48 5.27 0.00
N LEU A 62 11.39 6.03 -0.01
CA LEU A 62 11.42 7.49 0.16
C LEU A 62 11.88 7.91 1.56
N HIS A 63 11.46 7.18 2.60
CA HIS A 63 11.89 7.44 3.97
C HIS A 63 13.36 7.11 4.19
N GLU A 64 13.85 6.00 3.63
CA GLU A 64 15.26 5.57 3.75
C GLU A 64 16.19 6.45 2.90
N GLY A 65 15.75 6.90 1.72
CA GLY A 65 16.48 7.83 0.86
C GLY A 65 16.62 9.26 1.39
N GLY A 66 15.98 9.58 2.53
CA GLY A 66 16.07 10.87 3.22
C GLY A 66 17.07 10.92 4.39
N ARG A 67 17.74 9.81 4.73
CA ARG A 67 18.85 9.85 5.71
C ARG A 67 20.10 10.37 5.01
N PRO A 68 20.65 11.55 5.36
CA PRO A 68 22.01 11.87 4.97
C PRO A 68 22.91 10.79 5.57
N GLU A 69 23.71 10.14 4.72
CA GLU A 69 24.86 9.36 5.17
C GLU A 69 25.62 10.21 6.18
N LEU A 70 25.63 9.78 7.44
CA LEU A 70 26.57 10.30 8.42
C LEU A 70 27.94 9.76 8.02
N ASP A 71 28.56 10.52 7.13
CA ASP A 71 29.97 10.48 6.82
C ASP A 71 30.74 10.78 8.11
N HIS A 72 31.26 9.74 8.76
CA HIS A 72 32.38 9.91 9.66
C HIS A 72 33.42 8.81 9.39
N PRO A 73 34.55 9.17 8.76
CA PRO A 73 35.75 8.37 8.82
C PRO A 73 36.38 8.56 10.21
N THR A 74 36.70 7.47 10.90
CA THR A 74 37.90 7.34 11.75
C THR A 74 38.11 5.88 12.12
#